data_AF-A0A2P8C7L1-F1
#
_entry.id   AF-A0A2P8C7L1-F1
#
_cell.length_a   1.000
_cell.length_b   1.000
_cell.length_c   1.000
_cell.angle_alpha   90.00
_cell.angle_beta   90.00
_cell.angle_gamma   90.00
#
_symmetry.space_group_name_H-M   'P 1'
#
loop_
_entity.id
_entity.type
_entity.pdbx_description
1 polymer ?
#
loop_
_entity_poly.entity_id
_entity_poly.type
_entity_poly.pdbx_seq_one_letter_code
_entity_poly.pdbx_strand_id
1 'polypeptide(L)' 'MDNVVEIDSNHSIARFAPDEAALRKAAEEGFRSVVNFRTTDEKQEVAPDEERRIAEEAGLTYLHHPVSPDA' A
#
# COMPACT_ATOMS: atom_id res chain seq x y z
N MET A 1 9.39 -4.25 -9.31
CA MET A 1 8.79 -5.01 -8.20
C MET A 1 8.11 -6.22 -8.82
N ASP A 2 8.36 -7.44 -8.34
CA ASP A 2 7.62 -8.62 -8.79
C ASP A 2 6.15 -8.48 -8.30
N ASN A 3 5.17 -8.62 -9.20
CA ASN A 3 3.71 -8.55 -8.92
C ASN A 3 3.08 -7.15 -8.73
N VAL A 4 3.61 -6.12 -9.41
CA VAL A 4 2.89 -4.85 -9.62
C VAL A 4 2.24 -4.85 -10.99
N VAL A 5 0.96 -4.49 -11.06
CA VAL A 5 0.23 -4.26 -12.31
C VAL A 5 0.03 -2.77 -12.48
N GLU A 6 0.64 -2.21 -13.50
CA GLU A 6 0.40 -0.83 -13.92
C GLU A 6 -0.96 -0.76 -14.62
N ILE A 7 -1.86 0.08 -14.10
CA ILE A 7 -3.15 0.37 -14.73
C ILE A 7 -2.97 1.52 -15.72
N ASP A 8 -2.24 2.54 -15.30
CA ASP A 8 -1.88 3.72 -16.09
C ASP A 8 -0.66 4.41 -15.47
N SER A 9 -0.20 5.50 -16.09
CA SER A 9 1.01 6.23 -15.66
C SER A 9 0.95 6.78 -14.23
N ASN A 10 -0.22 6.85 -13.60
CA ASN A 10 -0.39 7.35 -12.24
C ASN A 10 -0.86 6.29 -11.25
N HIS A 11 -1.31 5.12 -11.72
CA HIS A 11 -1.89 4.10 -10.86
C HIS A 11 -1.27 2.74 -11.11
N SER A 12 -0.75 2.17 -10.02
CA SER A 12 -0.16 0.85 -10.00
C SER A 12 -0.77 0.05 -8.85
N ILE A 13 -1.14 -1.20 -9.13
CA ILE A 13 -1.73 -2.11 -8.16
C ILE A 13 -0.66 -3.13 -7.76
N ALA A 14 -0.26 -3.10 -6.49
CA ALA A 14 0.50 -4.17 -5.89
C ALA A 14 -0.44 -5.35 -5.59
N ARG A 15 -0.17 -6.52 -6.17
CA ARG A 15 -0.93 -7.77 -5.89
C ARG A 15 -0.38 -8.54 -4.69
N PHE A 16 0.46 -7.89 -3.88
CA PHE A 16 1.09 -8.43 -2.68
C PHE A 16 0.91 -7.43 -1.55
N ALA A 17 1.03 -7.89 -0.30
CA ALA A 17 1.11 -7.01 0.86
C ALA A 17 2.44 -6.26 0.83
N PRO A 18 2.47 -4.92 0.67
CA PRO A 18 3.73 -4.19 0.67
C PRO A 18 4.33 -4.16 2.09
N ASP A 19 5.55 -4.66 2.24
CA ASP A 19 6.39 -4.45 3.43
C ASP A 19 7.02 -3.04 3.45
N GLU A 20 7.70 -2.69 4.55
CA GLU A 20 8.42 -1.41 4.68
C GLU A 20 9.32 -1.09 3.48
N ALA A 21 10.07 -2.09 2.99
CA ALA A 21 10.96 -1.91 1.86
C ALA A 21 10.21 -1.56 0.57
N ALA A 22 9.00 -2.11 0.37
CA ALA A 22 8.17 -1.81 -0.79
C ALA A 22 7.58 -0.40 -0.71
N LEU A 23 7.15 0.04 0.48
CA LEU A 23 6.66 1.40 0.72
C LEU A 23 7.75 2.44 0.50
N ARG A 24 8.95 2.24 1.05
CA ARG A 24 10.08 3.14 0.80
C ARG A 24 10.46 3.20 -0.67
N LYS A 25 10.49 2.05 -1.34
CA LYS A 25 10.76 2.01 -2.77
C LYS A 25 9.69 2.73 -3.58
N ALA A 26 8.41 2.64 -3.20
CA ALA A 26 7.36 3.42 -3.84
C ALA A 26 7.58 4.94 -3.70
N ALA A 27 8.02 5.40 -2.53
CA ALA A 27 8.41 6.80 -2.36
C ALA A 27 9.59 7.19 -3.27
N GLU A 28 10.63 6.34 -3.36
CA GLU A 28 11.78 6.54 -4.25
C GLU A 28 11.41 6.52 -5.73
N GLU A 29 10.43 5.71 -6.13
CA GLU A 29 9.89 5.65 -7.48
C GLU A 29 8.99 6.86 -7.83
N GLY A 30 8.73 7.74 -6.86
CA GLY A 30 7.99 8.99 -7.06
C GLY A 30 6.49 8.89 -6.83
N PHE A 31 6.01 7.77 -6.27
CA PHE A 31 4.63 7.68 -5.81
C PHE A 31 4.38 8.69 -4.68
N ARG A 32 3.17 9.25 -4.63
CA ARG A 32 2.77 10.24 -3.61
C ARG A 32 1.84 9.68 -2.56
N SER A 33 1.18 8.57 -2.87
CA SER A 33 0.13 8.03 -2.02
C SER A 33 0.04 6.51 -2.14
N VAL A 34 -0.36 5.87 -1.05
CA VAL A 34 -0.63 4.44 -0.96
C VAL A 34 -2.05 4.26 -0.42
N VAL A 35 -2.85 3.48 -1.12
CA VAL A 35 -4.21 3.14 -0.69
C VAL A 35 -4.26 1.66 -0.34
N ASN A 36 -4.51 1.36 0.93
CA ASN A 36 -4.67 0.00 1.41
C ASN A 36 -6.16 -0.37 1.41
N PHE A 37 -6.54 -1.32 0.56
CA PHE A 37 -7.91 -1.83 0.48
C PHE A 37 -8.16 -3.06 1.37
N ARG A 38 -7.13 -3.60 2.02
CA ARG A 38 -7.26 -4.80 2.87
C ARG A 38 -8.02 -4.48 4.14
N THR A 39 -8.89 -5.39 4.53
CA THR A 39 -9.58 -5.39 5.82
C THR A 39 -8.65 -5.86 6.93
N THR A 40 -8.86 -5.40 8.16
CA THR A 40 -8.06 -5.81 9.34
C THR A 40 -8.09 -7.31 9.62
N ASP A 41 -9.11 -8.02 9.13
CA ASP A 41 -9.28 -9.47 9.28
C ASP A 41 -8.51 -10.27 8.21
N GLU A 42 -8.05 -9.64 7.13
CA GLU A 42 -7.18 -10.29 6.15
C GLU A 42 -5.77 -10.51 6.71
N LYS A 43 -5.09 -11.57 6.25
CA LYS A 43 -3.74 -11.90 6.72
C LYS A 43 -2.75 -10.84 6.23
N GLN A 44 -2.28 -9.99 7.14
CA GLN A 44 -1.32 -8.91 6.85
C GLN A 44 -0.01 -9.17 7.61
N GLU A 45 1.13 -8.99 6.95
CA GLU A 45 2.45 -9.10 7.62
C GLU A 45 2.73 -7.86 8.48
N VAL A 46 2.20 -6.70 8.06
CA VAL A 46 2.29 -5.43 8.78
C VAL A 46 0.86 -4.96 9.06
N ALA A 47 0.61 -4.51 10.29
CA ALA A 47 -0.69 -3.96 10.67
C ALA A 47 -0.95 -2.63 9.91
N PRO A 48 -2.21 -2.27 9.62
CA PRO A 48 -2.51 -1.11 8.79
C PRO A 48 -2.06 0.22 9.44
N ASP A 49 -2.05 0.29 10.78
CA ASP A 49 -1.50 1.41 11.53
C ASP A 49 0.02 1.53 11.41
N GLU A 50 0.72 0.41 11.30
CA GLU A 50 2.17 0.39 11.15
C GLU A 50 2.57 0.69 9.69
N GLU A 51 1.86 0.12 8.71
CA GLU A 51 2.00 0.51 7.30
C GLU A 51 1.79 2.00 7.10
N ARG A 52 0.79 2.56 7.80
CA ARG A 52 0.53 4.00 7.79
C ARG A 52 1.75 4.79 8.25
N ARG A 53 2.33 4.45 9.41
CA ARG A 53 3.51 5.15 9.94
C ARG A 53 4.67 5.08 8.98
N ILE A 54 4.97 3.88 8.47
CA ILE A 54 6.08 3.66 7.55
C ILE A 54 5.89 4.45 6.25
N ALA A 55 4.68 4.45 5.70
CA ALA A 55 4.36 5.23 4.52
C ALA A 55 4.50 6.74 4.76
N GLU A 56 3.96 7.25 5.87
CA GLU A 56 4.07 8.67 6.24
C GLU A 56 5.54 9.07 6.51
N GLU A 57 6.34 8.22 7.15
CA GLU A 57 7.79 8.43 7.35
C GLU A 57 8.58 8.42 6.04
N ALA A 58 8.15 7.63 5.06
CA ALA A 58 8.71 7.64 3.71
C ALA A 58 8.25 8.84 2.87
N GLY A 59 7.36 9.70 3.39
CA GLY A 59 6.82 10.85 2.69
C GLY A 59 5.62 10.55 1.77
N LEU A 60 5.01 9.37 1.94
CA LEU A 60 3.80 8.96 1.22
C LEU A 60 2.56 9.32 2.02
N THR A 61 1.50 9.73 1.33
CA THR A 61 0.17 9.84 1.94
C THR A 61 -0.47 8.46 2.01
N TYR A 62 -0.84 8.01 3.20
CA TYR A 62 -1.48 6.71 3.38
C TYR A 62 -3.00 6.84 3.59
N LEU A 63 -3.78 6.04 2.87
CA LEU A 63 -5.22 5.90 3.04
C LEU A 63 -5.57 4.43 3.26
N HIS A 64 -6.14 4.11 4.42
CA HIS A 64 -6.75 2.81 4.66
C HIS A 64 -8.24 2.89 4.34
N HIS A 65 -8.67 2.17 3.29
CA HIS A 65 -10.05 2.11 2.86
C HIS A 65 -10.46 0.64 2.72
N PRO A 66 -10.76 -0.07 3.82
CA PRO A 66 -11.03 -1.50 3.79
C PRO A 66 -12.24 -1.81 2.89
N VAL A 67 -12.08 -2.73 1.96
CA VAL A 67 -13.14 -3.20 1.05
C VAL A 67 -13.41 -4.67 1.32
N SER A 68 -14.58 -4.97 1.88
CA SER A 68 -15.09 -6.33 2.02
C SER A 68 -16.05 -6.67 0.87
N PRO A 69 -16.09 -7.92 0.39
CA PRO A 69 -17.11 -8.38 -0.54
C PRO A 69 -18.51 -8.47 0.10
N ASP A 70 -18.57 -8.45 1.43
CA ASP A 70 -19.81 -8.41 2.22
C ASP A 70 -20.15 -6.96 2.57
N ALA A 71 -21.35 -6.52 2.18
CA ALA A 71 -21.88 -5.17 2.39
C ALA A 71 -22.69 -5.07 3.68
#